data_AF-A0A420W5C2-F1
#
_entry.id   AF-A0A420W5C2-F1
#
_cell.length_a   1.000
_cell.length_b   1.000
_cell.length_c   1.000
_cell.angle_alpha   90.00
_cell.angle_beta   90.00
_cell.angle_gamma   90.00
#
_symmetry.space_group_name_H-M   'P 1'
#
loop_
_entity.id
_entity.type
_entity.pdbx_description
1 polymer ?
#
loop_
_entity_poly.entity_id
_entity_poly.type
_entity_poly.pdbx_seq_one_letter_code
_entity_poly.pdbx_strand_id
1 'polypeptide(L)'
;MDKKALLEQFEQTKTYDLCKSWKIEFDEKTEIYYSINPAYHNDVVALNAAWSMFQEQQAKVEELQNNINLLNEALDIKEQLNQKLRGREDELQKRVDAALGHLDDVNFPPDYEDAWESFYNAEQALKGEG
;
A
#
# COMPACT_ATOMS: atom_id res chain seq x y z
N MET A 1 -18.90 2.41 5.04
CA MET A 1 -19.21 2.49 6.49
C MET A 1 -20.68 2.16 6.75
N ASP A 2 -21.03 1.76 7.97
CA ASP A 2 -22.43 1.60 8.38
C ASP A 2 -23.16 2.96 8.43
N LYS A 3 -24.40 3.03 7.93
CA LYS A 3 -25.14 4.29 7.80
C LYS A 3 -25.46 4.94 9.15
N LYS A 4 -25.71 4.12 10.18
CA LYS A 4 -25.99 4.62 11.53
C LYS A 4 -24.73 5.18 12.16
N ALA A 5 -23.59 4.50 12.01
CA ALA A 5 -22.30 5.02 12.46
C ALA A 5 -21.93 6.34 11.76
N LEU A 6 -22.26 6.49 10.47
CA LEU A 6 -22.03 7.72 9.71
C LEU A 6 -22.87 8.89 10.24
N LEU A 7 -24.14 8.65 10.54
CA LEU A 7 -25.02 9.64 11.17
C LEU A 7 -24.48 10.02 12.55
N GLU A 8 -24.16 9.06 13.41
CA GLU A 8 -23.60 9.32 14.74
C GLU A 8 -22.32 10.17 14.69
N GLN A 9 -21.45 9.95 13.69
CA GLN A 9 -20.26 10.78 13.48
C GLN A 9 -20.62 12.20 13.04
N PHE A 10 -21.58 12.36 12.12
CA PHE A 10 -22.03 13.68 11.69
C PHE A 10 -22.64 14.47 12.85
N GLU A 11 -23.42 13.81 13.71
CA GLU A 11 -24.06 14.43 14.87
C GLU A 11 -23.06 14.82 15.98
N GLN A 12 -21.81 14.38 15.88
CA GLN A 12 -20.69 14.81 16.72
C GLN A 12 -19.92 15.99 16.12
N THR A 13 -20.28 16.46 14.93
CA THR A 13 -19.61 17.60 14.29
C THR A 13 -20.09 18.93 14.86
N LYS A 14 -19.21 19.94 14.83
CA LYS A 14 -19.56 21.32 15.19
C LYS A 14 -20.71 21.88 14.34
N THR A 15 -20.83 21.42 13.09
CA THR A 15 -21.91 21.83 12.18
C THR A 15 -23.27 21.39 12.73
N TYR A 16 -23.35 20.14 13.20
CA TYR A 16 -24.56 19.63 13.83
C TYR A 16 -24.83 20.25 15.21
N ASP A 17 -23.79 20.49 16.01
CA ASP A 17 -23.93 21.13 17.34
C ASP A 17 -24.66 22.48 17.27
N LEU A 18 -24.44 23.27 16.21
CA LEU A 18 -25.15 24.53 15.99
C LEU A 18 -26.66 24.35 15.80
N CYS A 19 -27.06 23.20 15.24
CA CYS A 19 -28.43 22.90 14.85
C CYS A 19 -29.19 22.07 15.90
N LYS A 20 -28.48 21.48 16.87
CA LYS A 20 -29.01 20.53 17.86
C LYS A 20 -30.17 21.06 18.71
N SER A 21 -30.24 22.38 18.89
CA SER A 21 -31.32 23.04 19.65
C SER A 21 -32.56 23.35 18.81
N TRP A 22 -32.48 23.19 17.49
CA TRP A 22 -33.57 23.48 16.57
C TRP A 22 -34.56 22.31 16.57
N LYS A 23 -35.85 22.61 16.33
CA LYS A 23 -36.89 21.57 16.23
C LYS A 23 -36.81 20.85 14.88
N ILE A 24 -35.67 20.24 14.61
CA ILE A 24 -35.32 19.53 13.38
C ILE A 24 -35.09 18.07 13.75
N GLU A 25 -35.69 17.17 12.99
CA GLU A 25 -35.62 15.73 13.20
C GLU A 25 -35.00 15.08 11.95
N PHE A 26 -34.35 13.93 12.14
CA PHE A 26 -33.83 13.12 11.03
C PHE A 26 -34.85 12.04 10.66
N ASP A 27 -35.23 11.96 9.39
CA ASP A 27 -36.04 10.87 8.86
C ASP A 27 -35.11 9.77 8.34
N GLU A 28 -35.04 8.65 9.08
CA GLU A 28 -34.21 7.50 8.70
C GLU A 28 -34.61 6.86 7.36
N LYS A 29 -35.87 6.98 6.94
CA LYS A 29 -36.37 6.36 5.70
C LYS A 29 -35.92 7.14 4.47
N THR A 30 -35.99 8.47 4.54
CA THR A 30 -35.57 9.35 3.44
C THR A 30 -34.14 9.86 3.59
N GLU A 31 -33.50 9.59 4.72
CA GLU A 31 -32.12 9.96 5.06
C GLU A 31 -31.86 11.46 5.00
N ILE A 32 -32.86 12.25 5.42
CA ILE A 32 -32.83 13.72 5.42
C ILE A 32 -33.36 14.30 6.72
N TYR A 33 -32.88 15.49 7.07
CA TYR A 33 -33.43 16.32 8.12
C TYR A 33 -34.70 17.05 7.68
N TYR A 34 -35.66 17.22 8.58
CA TYR A 34 -36.89 17.98 8.35
C TYR A 34 -37.34 18.74 9.60
N SER A 35 -38.20 19.74 9.42
CA SER A 35 -38.90 20.41 10.52
C SER A 35 -40.35 20.67 10.14
N ILE A 36 -41.26 20.43 11.07
CA ILE A 36 -42.67 20.82 10.93
C ILE A 36 -42.89 22.33 11.12
N ASN A 37 -41.89 23.05 11.67
CA ASN A 37 -41.96 24.48 11.86
C ASN A 37 -41.32 25.19 10.64
N PRO A 38 -42.09 25.92 9.82
CA PRO A 38 -41.58 26.57 8.62
C PRO A 38 -40.52 27.64 8.91
N ALA A 39 -40.43 28.16 10.14
CA ALA A 39 -39.37 29.09 10.53
C ALA A 39 -37.94 28.52 10.37
N TYR A 40 -37.80 27.19 10.44
CA TYR A 40 -36.52 26.49 10.30
C TYR A 40 -36.28 25.94 8.88
N HIS A 41 -37.02 26.38 7.87
CA HIS A 41 -36.87 25.84 6.51
C HIS A 41 -35.44 26.03 5.97
N ASN A 42 -34.88 27.23 6.10
CA ASN A 42 -33.52 27.52 5.63
C ASN A 42 -32.46 26.70 6.39
N ASP A 43 -32.68 26.52 7.69
CA ASP A 43 -31.82 25.75 8.58
C ASP A 43 -31.80 24.26 8.19
N VAL A 44 -32.97 23.69 7.91
CA VAL A 44 -33.12 22.32 7.40
C VAL A 44 -32.38 22.14 6.07
N VAL A 45 -32.51 23.11 5.15
CA VAL A 45 -31.81 23.08 3.85
C VAL A 45 -30.29 23.10 4.05
N ALA A 46 -29.79 23.97 4.93
CA ALA A 46 -28.37 24.06 5.23
C ALA A 46 -27.83 22.78 5.89
N LEU A 47 -28.57 22.22 6.85
CA LEU A 47 -28.18 20.99 7.54
C LEU A 47 -28.14 19.78 6.59
N ASN A 48 -29.13 19.66 5.68
CA ASN A 48 -29.13 18.62 4.67
C ASN A 48 -27.96 18.78 3.69
N ALA A 49 -27.63 20.00 3.27
CA ALA A 49 -26.46 20.23 2.42
C ALA A 49 -25.16 19.82 3.13
N ALA A 50 -25.01 20.17 4.41
CA ALA A 50 -23.87 19.76 5.22
C ALA A 50 -23.80 18.24 5.38
N TRP A 51 -24.94 17.57 5.59
CA TRP A 51 -25.03 16.12 5.68
C TRP A 51 -24.59 15.46 4.37
N SER A 52 -25.11 15.88 3.21
CA SER A 52 -24.70 15.33 1.91
C SER A 52 -23.20 15.54 1.64
N MET A 53 -22.66 16.72 1.94
CA MET A 53 -21.23 16.97 1.79
C MET A 53 -20.39 16.09 2.72
N PHE A 54 -20.85 15.85 3.94
CA PHE A 54 -20.17 14.96 4.88
C PHE A 54 -20.15 13.51 4.37
N GLN A 55 -21.29 13.01 3.86
CA GLN A 55 -21.38 11.68 3.27
C GLN A 55 -20.40 11.52 2.08
N GLU A 56 -20.35 12.50 1.18
CA GLU A 56 -19.41 12.48 0.05
C GLU A 56 -17.95 12.51 0.50
N GLN A 57 -17.61 13.31 1.53
CA GLN A 57 -16.26 13.37 2.07
C GLN A 57 -15.86 12.05 2.72
N GLN A 58 -16.78 11.41 3.46
CA GLN A 58 -16.51 10.12 4.08
C GLN A 58 -16.31 9.02 3.02
N ALA A 59 -17.09 9.02 1.94
CA ALA A 59 -16.85 8.11 0.81
C ALA A 59 -15.46 8.30 0.18
N LYS A 60 -14.99 9.54 0.03
CA LYS A 60 -13.63 9.84 -0.46
C LYS A 60 -12.55 9.35 0.51
N VAL A 61 -12.75 9.49 1.81
CA VAL A 61 -11.81 8.98 2.82
C VAL A 61 -11.71 7.46 2.76
N GLU A 62 -12.84 6.75 2.60
CA GLU A 62 -12.84 5.30 2.42
C GLU A 62 -12.09 4.87 1.16
N GLU A 63 -12.31 5.57 0.04
CA GLU A 63 -11.58 5.31 -1.20
C GLU A 63 -10.07 5.52 -1.03
N LEU A 64 -9.65 6.63 -0.41
CA LEU A 64 -8.26 6.92 -0.13
C LEU A 64 -7.62 5.87 0.78
N GLN A 65 -8.35 5.42 1.81
CA GLN A 65 -7.87 4.38 2.71
C GLN A 65 -7.66 3.05 1.98
N ASN A 66 -8.57 2.69 1.07
CA ASN A 66 -8.42 1.50 0.22
C ASN A 66 -7.20 1.63 -0.71
N ASN A 67 -7.01 2.78 -1.34
CA ASN A 67 -5.85 3.04 -2.19
C ASN A 67 -4.53 2.93 -1.42
N ILE A 68 -4.48 3.45 -0.19
CA ILE A 68 -3.31 3.32 0.69
C ILE A 68 -3.02 1.85 1.00
N ASN A 69 -4.05 1.06 1.31
CA ASN A 69 -3.88 -0.37 1.59
C ASN A 69 -3.30 -1.12 0.39
N LEU A 70 -3.82 -0.88 -0.82
CA LEU A 70 -3.31 -1.48 -2.06
C LEU A 70 -1.85 -1.09 -2.34
N LEU A 71 -1.50 0.18 -2.10
CA LEU A 71 -0.13 0.67 -2.27
C LEU A 71 0.83 0.03 -1.28
N ASN A 72 0.40 -0.20 -0.04
CA ASN A 72 1.20 -0.88 0.98
C ASN A 72 1.45 -2.35 0.60
N GLU A 73 0.44 -3.07 0.11
CA GLU A 73 0.60 -4.44 -0.39
C GLU A 73 1.58 -4.50 -1.57
N ALA A 74 1.47 -3.57 -2.53
CA ALA A 74 2.39 -3.47 -3.66
C ALA A 74 3.83 -3.18 -3.21
N LEU A 75 4.01 -2.36 -2.16
CA LEU A 75 5.31 -2.04 -1.60
C LEU A 75 5.96 -3.27 -0.93
N ASP A 76 5.18 -4.04 -0.17
CA ASP A 76 5.66 -5.28 0.47
C ASP A 76 6.10 -6.31 -0.58
N ILE A 77 5.31 -6.51 -1.64
CA ILE A 77 5.68 -7.40 -2.76
C ILE A 77 6.99 -6.94 -3.41
N LYS A 78 7.12 -5.63 -3.65
CA LYS A 78 8.34 -5.05 -4.24
C LYS A 78 9.55 -5.27 -3.32
N GLU A 79 9.39 -5.11 -2.01
CA GLU A 79 10.46 -5.32 -1.04
C GLU A 79 10.90 -6.78 -0.99
N GLN A 80 9.95 -7.72 -0.97
CA GLN A 80 10.25 -9.16 -1.05
C GLN A 80 10.98 -9.53 -2.35
N LEU A 81 10.57 -8.98 -3.49
CA LEU A 81 11.26 -9.19 -4.77
C LEU A 81 12.69 -8.63 -4.74
N ASN A 82 12.88 -7.44 -4.20
CA ASN A 82 14.21 -6.84 -4.05
C ASN A 82 15.12 -7.68 -3.15
N GLN A 83 14.60 -8.22 -2.05
CA GLN A 83 15.38 -9.12 -1.17
C GLN A 83 15.80 -10.39 -1.91
N LYS A 84 14.90 -11.01 -2.68
CA LYS A 84 15.23 -12.17 -3.52
C LYS A 84 16.27 -11.86 -4.59
N LEU A 85 16.17 -10.69 -5.22
CA LEU A 85 17.13 -10.23 -6.22
C LEU A 85 18.51 -10.02 -5.60
N ARG A 86 18.60 -9.37 -4.44
CA ARG A 86 19.87 -9.21 -3.71
C ARG A 86 20.48 -10.56 -3.34
N GLY A 87 19.67 -11.49 -2.83
CA GLY A 87 20.17 -12.84 -2.51
C GLY A 87 20.72 -13.57 -3.73
N ARG A 88 20.07 -13.42 -4.89
CA ARG A 88 20.55 -14.00 -6.15
C ARG A 88 21.80 -13.30 -6.67
N GLU A 89 21.88 -11.98 -6.52
CA GLU A 89 23.07 -11.19 -6.86
C GLU A 89 24.27 -11.61 -6.02
N ASP A 90 24.10 -11.73 -4.70
CA ASP A 90 25.15 -12.21 -3.78
C ASP A 90 25.60 -13.64 -4.13
N GLU A 91 24.67 -14.52 -4.50
CA GLU A 91 24.98 -15.88 -4.93
C GLU A 91 25.78 -15.89 -6.23
N LEU A 92 25.34 -15.12 -7.23
CA LEU A 92 26.05 -15.01 -8.51
C LEU A 92 27.44 -14.40 -8.32
N GLN A 93 27.57 -13.39 -7.45
CA GLN A 93 28.87 -12.78 -7.14
C GLN A 93 29.82 -13.81 -6.54
N LYS A 94 29.37 -14.63 -5.58
CA LYS A 94 30.19 -15.73 -5.02
C LYS A 94 30.65 -16.72 -6.08
N ARG A 95 29.77 -17.09 -7.01
CA ARG A 95 30.11 -18.01 -8.11
C ARG A 95 31.16 -17.40 -9.03
N VAL A 96 31.04 -16.11 -9.33
CA VAL A 96 32.03 -15.36 -10.12
C VAL A 96 33.37 -15.29 -9.39
N ASP A 97 33.36 -14.93 -8.10
CA ASP A 97 34.59 -14.84 -7.30
C ASP A 97 35.31 -16.19 -7.19
N ALA A 98 34.57 -17.28 -7.00
CA ALA A 98 35.12 -18.64 -6.98
C ALA A 98 35.72 -19.05 -8.33
N ALA A 99 35.02 -18.74 -9.43
CA ALA A 99 35.52 -19.01 -10.78
C ALA A 99 36.79 -18.21 -11.09
N LEU A 100 36.85 -16.95 -10.67
CA LEU A 100 38.06 -16.13 -10.80
C LEU A 100 39.23 -16.69 -9.99
N GLY A 101 38.98 -17.17 -8.76
CA GLY A 101 40.01 -17.83 -7.94
C GLY A 101 40.68 -19.01 -8.66
N HIS A 102 39.90 -19.86 -9.34
CA HIS A 102 40.44 -20.97 -10.12
C HIS A 102 41.27 -20.54 -11.33
N LEU A 103 41.00 -19.35 -11.88
CA LEU A 103 41.73 -18.78 -13.02
C LEU A 103 43.00 -18.04 -12.58
N ASP A 104 43.01 -17.42 -11.40
CA ASP A 104 44.18 -16.74 -10.84
C ASP A 104 45.30 -17.73 -10.44
N ASP A 105 44.94 -18.99 -10.13
CA ASP A 105 45.89 -20.06 -9.80
C ASP A 105 46.65 -20.62 -11.02
N VAL A 106 46.31 -20.19 -12.25
CA VAL A 106 46.99 -20.63 -13.48
C VAL A 106 48.39 -19.99 -13.56
N ASN A 107 49.41 -20.76 -13.18
CA ASN A 107 50.80 -20.32 -13.23
C ASN A 107 51.28 -20.22 -14.69
N PHE A 108 51.91 -19.10 -15.08
CA PHE A 108 52.29 -18.86 -16.49
C PHE A 108 53.80 -19.08 -16.73
N PRO A 109 54.22 -19.85 -17.76
CA PRO A 109 53.38 -20.55 -18.74
C PRO A 109 52.80 -21.86 -18.16
N PRO A 110 51.48 -22.10 -18.32
CA PRO A 110 50.85 -23.29 -17.78
C PRO A 110 51.16 -24.51 -18.65
N ASP A 111 51.18 -25.70 -18.06
CA ASP A 111 51.02 -26.91 -18.85
C ASP A 111 49.55 -27.04 -19.31
N TYR A 112 49.31 -27.88 -20.31
CA TYR A 112 47.98 -28.00 -20.92
C TYR A 112 46.94 -28.62 -19.96
N GLU A 113 47.38 -29.47 -19.03
CA GLU A 113 46.51 -30.23 -18.14
C GLU A 113 46.05 -29.33 -16.97
N ASP A 114 46.98 -28.57 -16.38
CA ASP A 114 46.75 -27.54 -15.36
C ASP A 114 45.80 -26.44 -15.88
N ALA A 115 46.03 -25.97 -17.12
CA ALA A 115 45.15 -24.97 -17.72
C ALA A 115 43.72 -25.51 -17.90
N TRP A 116 43.58 -26.76 -18.35
CA TRP A 116 42.28 -27.37 -18.60
C TRP A 116 41.50 -27.61 -17.29
N GLU A 117 42.18 -28.05 -16.23
CA GLU A 117 41.58 -28.26 -14.91
C GLU A 117 41.09 -26.94 -14.29
N SER A 118 41.87 -25.86 -14.38
CA SER A 118 41.43 -24.53 -13.93
C SER A 118 40.20 -24.02 -14.69
N PHE A 119 40.15 -24.18 -16.02
CA PHE A 119 38.97 -23.81 -16.81
C PHE A 119 37.74 -24.64 -16.44
N TYR A 120 37.92 -25.95 -16.25
CA TYR A 120 36.84 -26.84 -15.85
C TYR A 120 36.26 -26.45 -14.48
N ASN A 121 37.12 -26.24 -13.48
CA ASN A 121 36.70 -25.83 -12.13
C ASN A 121 36.02 -24.46 -12.11
N ALA A 122 36.51 -23.51 -12.91
CA ALA A 122 35.85 -22.22 -13.09
C ALA A 122 34.44 -22.36 -13.72
N GLU A 123 34.26 -23.26 -14.70
CA GLU A 123 32.96 -23.55 -15.30
C GLU A 123 31.98 -24.15 -14.28
N GLN A 124 32.46 -25.08 -13.44
CA GLN A 124 31.64 -25.69 -12.39
C GLN A 124 31.22 -24.68 -11.32
N ALA A 125 32.13 -23.80 -10.89
CA ALA A 125 31.83 -22.72 -9.96
C ALA A 125 30.73 -21.77 -10.51
N LEU A 126 30.77 -21.42 -11.80
CA LEU A 126 29.74 -20.60 -12.44
C LEU A 126 28.36 -21.29 -12.49
N LYS A 127 28.34 -22.62 -12.66
CA LYS A 127 27.12 -23.43 -12.59
C LYS A 127 26.57 -23.52 -11.15
N GLY A 128 27.40 -23.24 -10.15
CA GLY A 128 27.10 -23.46 -8.74
C GLY A 128 27.29 -24.92 -8.32
N GLU A 129 28.08 -25.66 -9.10
CA GLU A 129 28.40 -27.08 -8.92
C GLU A 129 29.87 -27.21 -8.46
N GLY A 130 30.28 -26.46 -7.43
CA GLY A 130 31.66 -26.42 -6.94
C GLY A 130 31.76 -26.01 -5.48
#